data_AF-A0AAD8V3L0-F1
#
_entry.id   AF-A0AAD8V3L0-F1
#
_cell.length_a   1.000
_cell.length_b   1.000
_cell.length_c   1.000
_cell.angle_alpha   90.00
_cell.angle_beta   90.00
_cell.angle_gamma   90.00
#
_symmetry.space_group_name_H-M   'P 1'
#
loop_
_entity.id
_entity.type
_entity.pdbx_description
1 polymer ?
#
loop_
_entity_poly.entity_id
_entity_poly.type
_entity_poly.pdbx_seq_one_letter_code
_entity_poly.pdbx_strand_id
1 'polypeptide(L)'
;MKKGTLITFFFNARGEQLQKSTTGMYRSLLFQLIEALPQLRTALDFHALMKRNTRLREWTIELLKELLEEVFRNLKDESVTCFIDALDECDEDQIRDMVSFFESVSENTTAMDIGFQVCFSSRHYPHITISKAASLILEGQEGHKDDIVKYVLSELRIGTSKIAQQVRHELQEKASGVFMWVVLVVGILNKEYDGGRLHRLRQRLRELPGDLNTLFRDILIRDRHYLPEIVNENADEVRKSAEARLPFVRYATQQVLYHSDLAEA
;
A
#
# COMPACT_ATOMS: atom_id res chain seq x y z
N MET A 1 3.08 -20.93 -16.75
CA MET A 1 3.66 -20.21 -15.60
C MET A 1 3.31 -21.02 -14.36
N LYS A 2 4.30 -21.46 -13.58
CA LYS A 2 4.01 -22.09 -12.27
C LYS A 2 3.26 -21.06 -11.41
N LYS A 3 2.23 -21.50 -10.70
CA LYS A 3 1.41 -20.64 -9.84
C LYS A 3 2.25 -20.34 -8.59
N GLY A 4 2.82 -19.14 -8.49
CA GLY A 4 3.60 -18.71 -7.33
C GLY A 4 2.71 -18.40 -6.12
N THR A 5 3.27 -18.53 -4.92
CA THR A 5 2.65 -18.09 -3.67
C THR A 5 2.89 -16.60 -3.49
N LEU A 6 1.81 -15.87 -3.21
CA LEU A 6 1.85 -14.44 -2.92
C LEU A 6 1.67 -14.24 -1.42
N ILE A 7 2.59 -13.52 -0.79
CA ILE A 7 2.48 -13.09 0.62
C ILE A 7 2.61 -11.57 0.69
N THR A 8 1.90 -10.95 1.63
CA THR A 8 1.81 -9.50 1.71
C THR A 8 1.80 -8.98 3.14
N PHE A 9 2.37 -7.80 3.36
CA PHE A 9 2.23 -7.06 4.61
C PHE A 9 2.13 -5.56 4.34
N PHE A 10 1.37 -4.85 5.17
CA PHE A 10 1.26 -3.40 5.11
C PHE A 10 1.52 -2.82 6.50
N PHE A 11 2.44 -1.86 6.58
CA PHE A 11 2.67 -1.12 7.81
C PHE A 11 1.60 -0.05 8.00
N ASN A 12 0.92 -0.08 9.15
CA ASN A 12 -0.08 0.91 9.51
C ASN A 12 0.36 1.65 10.77
N ALA A 13 0.91 2.86 10.64
CA ALA A 13 1.42 3.66 11.76
C ALA A 13 0.32 4.02 12.78
N ARG A 14 -0.94 4.02 12.36
CA ARG A 14 -2.12 4.28 13.21
C ARG A 14 -2.75 3.00 13.77
N GLY A 15 -2.21 1.85 13.41
CA GLY A 15 -2.68 0.54 13.81
C GLY A 15 -2.18 0.07 15.17
N GLU A 16 -2.51 -1.18 15.49
CA GLU A 16 -1.99 -1.88 16.66
C GLU A 16 -0.47 -2.12 16.57
N GLN A 17 0.14 -2.53 17.67
CA GLN A 17 1.61 -2.65 17.75
C GLN A 17 2.20 -3.60 16.71
N LEU A 18 1.52 -4.69 16.39
CA LEU A 18 1.99 -5.62 15.36
C LEU A 18 1.79 -5.07 13.95
N GLN A 19 0.80 -4.21 13.72
CA GLN A 19 0.53 -3.63 12.40
C GLN A 19 1.60 -2.60 11.98
N LYS A 20 2.37 -2.05 12.93
CA LYS A 20 3.41 -1.04 12.68
C LYS A 20 4.84 -1.48 13.00
N SER A 21 5.05 -2.76 13.28
CA SER A 21 6.36 -3.29 13.65
C SER A 21 6.80 -4.44 12.76
N THR A 22 8.11 -4.59 12.59
CA THR A 22 8.68 -5.71 11.82
C THR A 22 8.43 -7.06 12.49
N THR A 23 8.28 -7.09 13.82
CA THR A 23 7.83 -8.29 14.55
C THR A 23 6.47 -8.80 14.03
N GLY A 24 5.49 -7.91 13.87
CA GLY A 24 4.19 -8.29 13.33
C GLY A 24 4.27 -8.71 11.87
N MET A 25 5.09 -8.02 11.08
CA MET A 25 5.37 -8.40 9.70
C MET A 25 5.96 -9.82 9.61
N TYR A 26 7.06 -10.14 10.29
CA TYR A 26 7.67 -11.46 10.19
C TYR A 26 6.73 -12.57 10.65
N ARG A 27 5.93 -12.34 11.71
CA ARG A 27 4.89 -13.27 12.16
C ARG A 27 3.84 -13.51 11.09
N SER A 28 3.33 -12.44 10.47
CA SER A 28 2.31 -12.54 9.43
C SER A 28 2.84 -13.25 8.18
N LEU A 29 4.07 -12.94 7.73
CA LEU A 29 4.68 -13.58 6.57
C LEU A 29 4.93 -15.08 6.81
N LEU A 30 5.43 -15.46 7.99
CA LEU A 30 5.58 -16.87 8.37
C LEU A 30 4.22 -17.59 8.33
N PHE A 31 3.19 -17.00 8.95
CA PHE A 31 1.85 -17.57 8.97
C PHE A 31 1.31 -17.80 7.55
N GLN A 32 1.38 -16.79 6.68
CA GLN A 32 0.93 -16.88 5.29
C GLN A 32 1.67 -17.96 4.50
N LEU A 33 2.99 -18.08 4.69
CA LEU A 33 3.81 -19.13 4.06
C LEU A 33 3.38 -20.52 4.52
N ILE A 34 3.13 -20.71 5.81
CA ILE A 34 2.74 -21.99 6.39
C ILE A 34 1.31 -22.38 6.00
N GLU A 35 0.41 -21.40 5.87
CA GLU A 35 -0.95 -21.61 5.41
C GLU A 35 -0.97 -22.01 3.94
N ALA A 36 -0.23 -21.29 3.09
CA ALA A 36 -0.16 -21.55 1.66
C ALA A 36 0.64 -22.83 1.33
N LEU A 37 1.69 -23.13 2.10
CA LEU A 37 2.60 -24.25 1.89
C LEU A 37 2.74 -25.07 3.18
N PRO A 38 1.74 -25.92 3.52
CA PRO A 38 1.71 -26.67 4.77
C PRO A 38 2.92 -27.58 5.00
N GLN A 39 3.60 -28.00 3.93
CA GLN A 39 4.85 -28.76 4.00
C GLN A 39 5.98 -28.01 4.73
N LEU A 40 5.92 -26.67 4.81
CA LEU A 40 6.92 -25.85 5.48
C LEU A 40 6.74 -25.82 7.01
N ARG A 41 5.64 -26.39 7.54
CA ARG A 41 5.41 -26.53 8.99
C ARG A 41 6.53 -27.28 9.70
N THR A 42 7.20 -28.21 9.01
CA THR A 42 8.31 -28.96 9.58
C THR A 42 9.48 -28.07 10.03
N ALA A 43 9.65 -26.89 9.41
CA ALA A 43 10.65 -25.91 9.84
C ALA A 43 10.33 -25.36 11.24
N LEU A 44 9.05 -25.10 11.53
CA LEU A 44 8.61 -24.72 12.87
C LEU A 44 8.78 -25.85 13.88
N ASP A 45 8.44 -27.09 13.48
CA ASP A 45 8.53 -28.26 14.36
C ASP A 45 9.98 -28.56 14.73
N PHE A 46 10.91 -28.46 13.77
CA PHE A 46 12.35 -28.65 14.01
C PHE A 46 12.88 -27.65 15.03
N HIS A 47 12.52 -26.38 14.87
CA HIS A 47 12.90 -25.35 15.83
C HIS A 47 12.23 -25.56 17.20
N ALA A 48 10.95 -25.96 17.21
CA ALA A 48 10.23 -26.26 18.44
C ALA A 48 10.82 -27.45 19.21
N LEU A 49 11.39 -28.43 18.49
CA LEU A 49 12.06 -29.60 19.05
C LEU A 49 13.44 -29.26 19.62
N MET A 50 14.20 -28.37 18.96
CA MET A 50 15.58 -28.02 19.34
C MET A 50 15.66 -27.13 20.61
N LYS A 51 14.64 -26.30 20.91
CA LYS A 51 14.65 -25.38 22.07
C LYS A 51 13.63 -25.79 23.15
N ARG A 52 13.68 -27.04 23.63
CA ARG A 52 12.70 -27.65 24.55
C ARG A 52 12.76 -27.16 26.02
N ASN A 53 13.55 -26.12 26.34
CA ASN A 53 13.91 -25.78 27.73
C ASN A 53 13.54 -24.38 28.26
N THR A 54 12.75 -23.56 27.57
CA THR A 54 12.30 -22.28 28.13
C THR A 54 10.78 -22.16 28.13
N ARG A 55 10.22 -22.14 29.34
CA ARG A 55 8.83 -21.72 29.59
C ARG A 55 8.77 -20.22 29.27
N LEU A 56 7.85 -19.83 28.40
CA LEU A 56 7.70 -18.50 27.77
C LEU A 56 8.68 -18.29 26.60
N ARG A 57 8.27 -18.77 25.41
CA ARG A 57 8.94 -18.45 24.14
C ARG A 57 8.43 -17.09 23.68
N GLU A 58 9.16 -16.04 23.98
CA GLU A 58 8.94 -14.76 23.31
C GLU A 58 9.35 -14.92 21.85
N TRP A 59 8.48 -14.50 20.92
CA TRP A 59 8.76 -14.46 19.49
C TRP A 59 9.71 -13.29 19.21
N THR A 60 11.01 -13.47 19.48
CA THR A 60 12.01 -12.44 19.21
C THR A 60 12.23 -12.28 17.70
N ILE A 61 12.73 -11.13 17.29
CA ILE A 61 12.99 -10.82 15.86
C ILE A 61 14.03 -11.79 15.30
N GLU A 62 15.08 -12.11 16.06
CA GLU A 62 16.15 -13.03 15.65
C GLU A 62 15.57 -14.41 15.38
N LEU A 63 14.70 -14.89 16.27
CA LEU A 63 14.01 -16.16 16.07
C LEU A 63 13.12 -16.13 14.82
N LEU A 64 12.36 -15.06 14.62
CA LEU A 64 11.49 -14.94 13.45
C LEU A 64 12.28 -14.93 12.14
N LYS A 65 13.43 -14.24 12.12
CA LYS A 65 14.37 -14.23 10.99
C LYS A 65 14.95 -15.62 10.72
N GLU A 66 15.45 -16.31 11.76
CA GLU A 66 15.96 -17.69 11.66
C GLU A 66 14.93 -18.63 11.04
N LEU A 67 13.67 -18.54 11.50
CA LEU A 67 12.57 -19.35 11.00
C LEU A 67 12.23 -19.03 9.54
N LEU A 68 12.18 -17.75 9.18
CA LEU A 68 11.84 -17.33 7.83
C LEU A 68 12.92 -17.77 6.83
N GLU A 69 14.19 -17.66 7.19
CA GLU A 69 15.29 -18.19 6.38
C GLU A 69 15.20 -19.71 6.18
N GLU A 70 14.86 -20.45 7.25
CA GLU A 70 14.69 -21.89 7.15
C GLU A 70 13.51 -22.26 6.24
N VAL A 71 12.40 -21.53 6.35
CA VAL A 71 11.25 -21.69 5.47
C VAL A 71 11.65 -21.42 4.01
N PHE A 72 12.42 -20.36 3.74
CA PHE A 72 12.88 -20.04 2.39
C PHE A 72 13.85 -21.08 1.82
N ARG A 73 14.78 -21.62 2.62
CA ARG A 73 15.66 -22.73 2.21
C ARG A 73 14.88 -23.99 1.82
N ASN A 74 13.71 -24.20 2.40
CA ASN A 74 12.87 -25.37 2.18
C ASN A 74 11.78 -25.17 1.10
N LEU A 75 11.77 -24.03 0.37
CA LEU A 75 10.79 -23.78 -0.70
C LEU A 75 10.88 -24.78 -1.87
N LYS A 76 12.04 -25.40 -2.10
CA LYS A 76 12.26 -26.34 -3.21
C LYS A 76 11.83 -25.72 -4.56
N ASP A 77 10.84 -26.33 -5.23
CA ASP A 77 10.30 -25.93 -6.53
C ASP A 77 9.23 -24.83 -6.46
N GLU A 78 8.87 -24.38 -5.25
CA GLU A 78 7.88 -23.34 -5.02
C GLU A 78 8.50 -21.96 -5.24
N SER A 79 7.72 -21.07 -5.86
CA SER A 79 8.10 -19.67 -6.01
C SER A 79 7.25 -18.80 -5.09
N VAL A 80 7.87 -17.85 -4.40
CA VAL A 80 7.23 -16.93 -3.47
C VAL A 80 7.53 -15.49 -3.91
N THR A 81 6.47 -14.68 -4.00
CA THR A 81 6.58 -13.23 -4.15
C THR A 81 6.04 -12.56 -2.90
N CYS A 82 6.84 -11.69 -2.29
CA CYS A 82 6.50 -10.94 -1.09
C CYS A 82 6.31 -9.46 -1.43
N PHE A 83 5.18 -8.86 -1.04
CA PHE A 83 4.98 -7.41 -1.10
C PHE A 83 4.91 -6.83 0.31
N ILE A 84 5.76 -5.86 0.59
CA ILE A 84 5.77 -5.14 1.88
C ILE A 84 5.57 -3.66 1.58
N ASP A 85 4.44 -3.14 2.04
CA ASP A 85 3.94 -1.83 1.66
C ASP A 85 4.00 -0.83 2.83
N ALA A 86 4.08 0.45 2.46
CA ALA A 86 4.14 1.62 3.34
C ALA A 86 5.30 1.59 4.35
N LEU A 87 6.55 1.36 3.90
CA LEU A 87 7.70 1.32 4.82
C LEU A 87 7.83 2.59 5.68
N ASP A 88 7.36 3.74 5.19
CA ASP A 88 7.33 5.01 5.93
C ASP A 88 6.41 5.03 7.16
N GLU A 89 5.59 4.00 7.34
CA GLU A 89 4.69 3.83 8.47
C GLU A 89 5.28 2.95 9.59
N CYS A 90 6.54 2.51 9.46
CA CYS A 90 7.28 1.78 10.48
C CYS A 90 8.47 2.59 11.00
N ASP A 91 9.00 2.17 12.15
CA ASP A 91 10.22 2.73 12.72
C ASP A 91 11.42 2.53 11.79
N GLU A 92 12.21 3.60 11.59
CA GLU A 92 13.28 3.62 10.60
C GLU A 92 14.38 2.58 10.90
N ASP A 93 14.76 2.39 12.16
CA ASP A 93 15.79 1.41 12.55
C ASP A 93 15.31 -0.01 12.28
N GLN A 94 14.03 -0.30 12.57
CA GLN A 94 13.42 -1.58 12.24
C GLN A 94 13.41 -1.84 10.72
N ILE A 95 13.07 -0.83 9.91
CA ILE A 95 13.06 -0.99 8.46
C ILE A 95 14.46 -1.21 7.90
N ARG A 96 15.48 -0.50 8.39
CA ARG A 96 16.87 -0.69 7.95
C ARG A 96 17.34 -2.12 8.22
N ASP A 97 17.10 -2.63 9.42
CA ASP A 97 17.40 -4.01 9.80
C ASP A 97 16.62 -5.05 8.96
N MET A 98 15.35 -4.76 8.65
CA MET A 98 14.53 -5.61 7.79
C MET A 98 15.02 -5.64 6.34
N VAL A 99 15.37 -4.48 5.76
CA VAL A 99 15.89 -4.39 4.39
C VAL A 99 17.19 -5.18 4.27
N SER A 100 18.15 -4.99 5.20
CA SER A 100 19.40 -5.74 5.19
C SER A 100 19.18 -7.25 5.29
N PHE A 101 18.19 -7.68 6.08
CA PHE A 101 17.81 -9.09 6.17
C PHE A 101 17.27 -9.62 4.84
N PHE A 102 16.32 -8.92 4.20
CA PHE A 102 15.78 -9.38 2.91
C PHE A 102 16.79 -9.30 1.76
N GLU A 103 17.76 -8.38 1.78
CA GLU A 103 18.89 -8.40 0.85
C GLU A 103 19.69 -9.70 0.98
N SER A 104 20.07 -10.08 2.22
CA SER A 104 20.76 -11.35 2.50
C SER A 104 19.96 -12.56 2.05
N VAL A 105 18.65 -12.61 2.36
CA VAL A 105 17.76 -13.69 1.91
C VAL A 105 17.70 -13.76 0.39
N SER A 106 17.57 -12.63 -0.30
CA SER A 106 17.46 -12.58 -1.76
C SER A 106 18.74 -13.06 -2.44
N GLU A 107 19.90 -12.73 -1.89
CA GLU A 107 21.20 -13.23 -2.37
C GLU A 107 21.34 -14.73 -2.20
N ASN A 108 21.02 -15.24 -1.00
CA ASN A 108 21.13 -16.67 -0.68
C ASN A 108 20.17 -17.50 -1.54
N THR A 109 18.93 -17.04 -1.69
CA THR A 109 17.93 -17.73 -2.53
C THR A 109 18.32 -17.72 -4.00
N THR A 110 18.86 -16.60 -4.51
CA THR A 110 19.41 -16.54 -5.88
C THR A 110 20.56 -17.52 -6.09
N ALA A 111 21.49 -17.61 -5.13
CA ALA A 111 22.63 -18.53 -5.21
C ALA A 111 22.21 -20.01 -5.18
N MET A 112 21.06 -20.32 -4.59
CA MET A 112 20.50 -21.68 -4.48
C MET A 112 19.45 -21.99 -5.56
N ASP A 113 19.22 -21.09 -6.52
CA ASP A 113 18.17 -21.21 -7.55
C ASP A 113 16.75 -21.35 -6.96
N ILE A 114 16.49 -20.69 -5.82
CA ILE A 114 15.20 -20.66 -5.15
C ILE A 114 14.42 -19.44 -5.64
N GLY A 115 13.17 -19.66 -6.08
CA GLY A 115 12.32 -18.63 -6.67
C GLY A 115 11.69 -17.66 -5.67
N PHE A 116 12.47 -16.88 -4.93
CA PHE A 116 12.00 -15.85 -4.00
C PHE A 116 12.19 -14.43 -4.56
N GLN A 117 11.16 -13.60 -4.44
CA GLN A 117 11.20 -12.19 -4.81
C GLN A 117 10.51 -11.35 -3.73
N VAL A 118 11.05 -10.16 -3.46
CA VAL A 118 10.44 -9.19 -2.55
C VAL A 118 10.33 -7.82 -3.23
N CYS A 119 9.21 -7.15 -3.01
CA CYS A 119 8.94 -5.81 -3.50
C CYS A 119 8.55 -4.93 -2.31
N PHE A 120 9.20 -3.77 -2.23
CA PHE A 120 8.96 -2.77 -1.20
C PHE A 120 8.31 -1.52 -1.82
N SER A 121 7.32 -0.95 -1.14
CA SER A 121 6.79 0.37 -1.46
C SER A 121 6.84 1.30 -0.26
N SER A 122 7.17 2.56 -0.52
CA SER A 122 7.36 3.60 0.50
C SER A 122 7.17 4.97 -0.11
N ARG A 123 6.86 5.97 0.72
CA ARG A 123 7.10 7.37 0.35
C ARG A 123 8.59 7.69 0.37
N HIS A 124 8.95 8.87 -0.15
CA HIS A 124 10.33 9.36 -0.18
C HIS A 124 11.01 9.44 1.18
N TYR A 125 10.25 9.59 2.25
CA TYR A 125 10.77 9.66 3.60
C TYR A 125 10.19 8.51 4.42
N PRO A 126 11.02 7.72 5.15
CA PRO A 126 12.47 7.86 5.29
C PRO A 126 13.24 7.38 4.05
N HIS A 127 14.40 7.99 3.79
CA HIS A 127 15.29 7.56 2.70
C HIS A 127 16.05 6.30 3.12
N ILE A 128 15.58 5.15 2.63
CA ILE A 128 16.20 3.84 2.86
C ILE A 128 16.87 3.40 1.56
N THR A 129 18.19 3.30 1.59
CA THR A 129 18.97 2.78 0.46
C THR A 129 18.86 1.27 0.43
N ILE A 130 18.38 0.72 -0.68
CA ILE A 130 18.41 -0.71 -0.98
C ILE A 130 19.44 -0.90 -2.09
N SER A 131 20.56 -1.53 -1.78
CA SER A 131 21.72 -1.57 -2.67
C SER A 131 21.53 -2.55 -3.82
N LYS A 132 20.76 -3.61 -3.59
CA LYS A 132 20.58 -4.72 -4.54
C LYS A 132 19.14 -4.85 -5.04
N ALA A 133 18.49 -3.72 -5.33
CA ALA A 133 17.13 -3.70 -5.84
C ALA A 133 16.98 -2.87 -7.11
N ALA A 134 16.05 -3.30 -7.97
CA ALA A 134 15.47 -2.41 -8.96
C ALA A 134 14.59 -1.38 -8.23
N SER A 135 14.76 -0.10 -8.55
CA SER A 135 13.98 0.98 -7.95
C SER A 135 13.12 1.66 -9.01
N LEU A 136 11.87 1.96 -8.65
CA LEU A 136 10.90 2.62 -9.49
C LEU A 136 10.31 3.82 -8.73
N ILE A 137 10.63 5.03 -9.18
CA ILE A 137 10.03 6.27 -8.67
C ILE A 137 8.91 6.67 -9.62
N LEU A 138 7.65 6.45 -9.20
CA LEU A 138 6.47 6.55 -10.07
C LEU A 138 6.30 7.93 -10.71
N GLU A 139 6.39 9.00 -9.93
CA GLU A 139 6.21 10.37 -10.44
C GLU A 139 7.35 10.84 -11.36
N GLY A 140 8.48 10.13 -11.34
CA GLY A 140 9.62 10.35 -12.23
C GLY A 140 9.62 9.45 -13.47
N GLN A 141 8.69 8.50 -13.59
CA GLN A 141 8.65 7.60 -14.74
C GLN A 141 8.23 8.31 -16.02
N GLU A 142 8.83 7.87 -17.13
CA GLU A 142 8.38 8.25 -18.46
C GLU A 142 6.91 7.82 -18.66
N GLY A 143 6.10 8.70 -19.25
CA GLY A 143 4.67 8.46 -19.46
C GLY A 143 3.76 8.86 -18.29
N HIS A 144 4.27 9.11 -17.08
CA HIS A 144 3.41 9.49 -15.93
C HIS A 144 2.54 10.74 -16.20
N LYS A 145 3.14 11.76 -16.83
CA LYS A 145 2.41 12.97 -17.24
C LYS A 145 1.38 12.66 -18.33
N ASP A 146 1.72 11.78 -19.27
CA ASP A 146 0.84 11.39 -20.36
C ASP A 146 -0.36 10.58 -19.86
N ASP A 147 -0.16 9.74 -18.84
CA ASP A 147 -1.22 9.00 -18.18
C ASP A 147 -2.21 9.94 -17.46
N ILE A 148 -1.71 11.00 -16.79
CA ILE A 148 -2.57 12.05 -16.24
C ILE A 148 -3.38 12.73 -17.34
N VAL A 149 -2.73 13.12 -18.45
CA VAL A 149 -3.41 13.76 -19.58
C VAL A 149 -4.49 12.83 -20.15
N LYS A 150 -4.16 11.56 -20.37
CA LYS A 150 -5.07 10.54 -20.89
C LYS A 150 -6.25 10.31 -19.94
N TYR A 151 -6.01 10.27 -18.64
CA TYR A 151 -7.07 10.16 -17.63
C TYR A 151 -8.00 11.38 -17.67
N VAL A 152 -7.44 12.60 -17.69
CA VAL A 152 -8.24 13.83 -17.76
C VAL A 152 -9.08 13.89 -19.04
N LEU A 153 -8.52 13.47 -20.18
CA LEU A 153 -9.25 13.45 -21.44
C LEU A 153 -10.39 12.42 -21.47
N SER A 154 -10.21 11.27 -20.82
CA SER A 154 -11.21 10.20 -20.78
C SER A 154 -12.30 10.43 -19.72
N GLU A 155 -11.92 10.89 -18.53
CA GLU A 155 -12.84 10.96 -17.39
C GLU A 155 -13.43 12.35 -17.11
N LEU A 156 -12.86 13.44 -17.63
CA LEU A 156 -13.45 14.78 -17.47
C LEU A 156 -14.52 15.06 -18.54
N ARG A 157 -15.78 14.82 -18.17
CA ARG A 157 -16.96 14.80 -19.06
C ARG A 157 -17.68 16.15 -19.11
N ILE A 158 -16.94 17.21 -19.42
CA ILE A 158 -17.45 18.60 -19.44
C ILE A 158 -17.67 19.16 -20.86
N GLY A 159 -17.79 18.28 -21.85
CA GLY A 159 -17.91 18.63 -23.28
C GLY A 159 -16.62 19.15 -23.91
N THR A 160 -16.72 19.78 -25.08
CA THR A 160 -15.58 20.20 -25.94
C THR A 160 -15.47 21.71 -26.14
N SER A 161 -16.25 22.51 -25.40
CA SER A 161 -16.25 23.96 -25.51
C SER A 161 -14.87 24.58 -25.24
N LYS A 162 -14.65 25.83 -25.67
CA LYS A 162 -13.42 26.58 -25.37
C LYS A 162 -13.13 26.66 -23.86
N ILE A 163 -14.19 26.80 -23.04
CA ILE A 163 -14.08 26.79 -21.57
C ILE A 163 -13.62 25.42 -21.07
N ALA A 164 -14.20 24.33 -21.60
CA ALA A 164 -13.81 22.97 -21.25
C ALA A 164 -12.33 22.70 -21.54
N GLN A 165 -11.81 23.16 -22.68
CA GLN A 165 -10.39 23.01 -23.00
C GLN A 165 -9.49 23.81 -22.07
N GLN A 166 -9.89 25.03 -21.69
CA GLN A 166 -9.16 25.81 -20.69
C GLN A 166 -9.12 25.13 -19.32
N VAL A 167 -10.25 24.54 -18.90
CA VAL A 167 -10.33 23.80 -17.63
C VAL A 167 -9.42 22.56 -17.66
N ARG A 168 -9.38 21.82 -18.78
CA ARG A 168 -8.48 20.66 -18.92
C ARG A 168 -7.01 21.06 -18.77
N HIS A 169 -6.59 22.12 -19.46
CA HIS A 169 -5.22 22.62 -19.39
C HIS A 169 -4.86 23.07 -17.96
N GLU A 170 -5.69 23.92 -17.36
CA GLU A 170 -5.46 24.47 -16.02
C GLU A 170 -5.45 23.36 -14.96
N LEU A 171 -6.24 22.29 -15.14
CA LEU A 171 -6.25 21.13 -14.26
C LEU A 171 -4.95 20.32 -14.36
N GLN A 172 -4.48 20.06 -15.59
CA GLN A 172 -3.25 19.31 -15.84
C GLN A 172 -2.03 20.04 -15.24
N GLU A 173 -1.96 21.36 -15.38
CA GLU A 173 -0.90 22.16 -14.75
C GLU A 173 -0.98 22.11 -13.23
N LYS A 174 -2.18 22.22 -12.67
CA LYS A 174 -2.39 22.26 -11.23
C LYS A 174 -2.18 20.91 -10.55
N ALA A 175 -2.31 19.81 -11.28
CA ALA A 175 -2.15 18.45 -10.79
C ALA A 175 -0.79 18.17 -10.14
N SER A 176 0.26 18.88 -10.56
CA SER A 176 1.63 18.73 -10.02
C SER A 176 2.12 17.26 -9.97
N GLY A 177 1.69 16.43 -10.92
CA GLY A 177 2.02 15.01 -10.97
C GLY A 177 1.28 14.11 -9.96
N VAL A 178 0.34 14.63 -9.17
CA VAL A 178 -0.35 13.86 -8.13
C VAL A 178 -1.63 13.23 -8.69
N PHE A 179 -1.56 11.96 -9.08
CA PHE A 179 -2.68 11.27 -9.75
C PHE A 179 -3.95 11.23 -8.89
N MET A 180 -3.84 11.01 -7.58
CA MET A 180 -4.98 11.03 -6.65
C MET A 180 -5.70 12.39 -6.65
N TRP A 181 -4.94 13.48 -6.71
CA TRP A 181 -5.51 14.83 -6.79
C TRP A 181 -6.34 14.99 -8.07
N VAL A 182 -5.82 14.50 -9.21
CA VAL A 182 -6.52 14.54 -10.50
C VAL A 182 -7.85 13.81 -10.44
N VAL A 183 -7.87 12.58 -9.91
CA VAL A 183 -9.08 11.77 -9.77
C VAL A 183 -10.15 12.50 -8.96
N LEU A 184 -9.78 13.06 -7.80
CA LEU A 184 -10.70 13.80 -6.93
C LEU A 184 -11.26 15.05 -7.63
N VAL A 185 -10.39 15.85 -8.24
CA VAL A 185 -10.80 17.11 -8.90
C VAL A 185 -11.66 16.85 -10.13
N VAL A 186 -11.35 15.82 -10.94
CA VAL A 186 -12.19 15.41 -12.07
C VAL A 186 -13.59 15.05 -11.59
N GLY A 187 -13.72 14.27 -10.51
CA GLY A 187 -15.00 13.92 -9.91
C GLY A 187 -15.80 15.15 -9.43
N ILE A 188 -15.13 16.12 -8.79
CA ILE A 188 -15.75 17.37 -8.35
C ILE A 188 -16.27 18.19 -9.54
N LEU A 189 -15.46 18.32 -10.60
CA LEU A 189 -15.83 19.11 -11.78
C LEU A 189 -16.94 18.46 -12.61
N ASN A 190 -16.96 17.14 -12.73
CA ASN A 190 -18.07 16.43 -13.36
C ASN A 190 -19.39 16.71 -12.63
N LYS A 191 -19.43 16.60 -11.29
CA LYS A 191 -20.62 16.95 -10.49
C LYS A 191 -21.04 18.42 -10.65
N GLU A 192 -20.08 19.33 -10.73
CA GLU A 192 -20.37 20.76 -10.94
C GLU A 192 -20.98 20.99 -12.33
N TYR A 193 -20.49 20.29 -13.35
CA TYR A 193 -20.99 20.34 -14.73
C TYR A 193 -22.39 19.75 -14.86
N ASP A 194 -22.67 18.60 -14.25
CA ASP A 194 -23.99 17.96 -14.23
C ASP A 194 -25.06 18.88 -13.61
N GLY A 195 -24.65 19.76 -12.68
CA GLY A 195 -25.51 20.82 -12.14
C GLY A 195 -25.76 22.00 -13.09
N GLY A 196 -25.37 21.93 -14.37
CA GLY A 196 -25.58 22.96 -15.39
C GLY A 196 -24.66 24.17 -15.30
N ARG A 197 -23.61 24.13 -14.47
CA ARG A 197 -22.78 25.30 -14.11
C ARG A 197 -21.48 25.42 -14.91
N LEU A 198 -21.57 25.30 -16.25
CA LEU A 198 -20.40 25.35 -17.16
C LEU A 198 -19.48 26.55 -16.90
N HIS A 199 -20.05 27.75 -16.75
CA HIS A 199 -19.29 28.99 -16.55
C HIS A 199 -18.57 29.03 -15.20
N ARG A 200 -18.99 28.24 -14.20
CA ARG A 200 -18.35 28.16 -12.88
C ARG A 200 -17.24 27.14 -12.82
N LEU A 201 -17.12 26.19 -13.76
CA LEU A 201 -16.10 25.13 -13.69
C LEU A 201 -14.68 25.67 -13.53
N ARG A 202 -14.33 26.70 -14.30
CA ARG A 202 -13.01 27.30 -14.24
C ARG A 202 -12.75 28.01 -12.91
N GLN A 203 -13.75 28.73 -12.39
CA GLN A 203 -13.66 29.33 -11.06
C GLN A 203 -13.55 28.24 -9.99
N ARG A 204 -14.35 27.19 -10.09
CA ARG A 204 -14.35 26.07 -9.16
C ARG A 204 -12.99 25.39 -9.10
N LEU A 205 -12.37 25.14 -10.26
CA LEU A 205 -11.01 24.59 -10.34
C LEU A 205 -9.98 25.50 -9.64
N ARG A 206 -10.10 26.83 -9.77
CA ARG A 206 -9.21 27.78 -9.09
C ARG A 206 -9.35 27.75 -7.57
N GLU A 207 -10.58 27.61 -7.08
CA GLU A 207 -10.90 27.53 -5.65
C GLU A 207 -10.40 26.23 -4.99
N LEU A 208 -10.17 25.16 -5.75
CA LEU A 208 -9.66 23.91 -5.20
C LEU A 208 -8.18 24.06 -4.82
N PRO A 209 -7.72 23.57 -3.66
CA PRO A 209 -6.30 23.60 -3.33
C PRO A 209 -5.47 22.77 -4.32
N GLY A 210 -4.23 23.20 -4.62
CA GLY A 210 -3.28 22.40 -5.41
C GLY A 210 -2.59 21.30 -4.58
N ASP A 211 -2.50 21.48 -3.26
CA ASP A 211 -1.98 20.47 -2.34
C ASP A 211 -3.05 19.42 -1.98
N LEU A 212 -2.69 18.14 -2.04
CA LEU A 212 -3.61 17.04 -1.80
C LEU A 212 -4.13 17.01 -0.36
N ASN A 213 -3.29 17.31 0.63
CA ASN A 213 -3.72 17.31 2.04
C ASN A 213 -4.75 18.41 2.31
N THR A 214 -4.54 19.58 1.73
CA THR A 214 -5.47 20.70 1.82
C THR A 214 -6.74 20.42 1.04
N LEU A 215 -6.65 19.77 -0.13
CA LEU A 215 -7.82 19.32 -0.87
C LEU A 215 -8.66 18.33 -0.04
N PHE A 216 -8.04 17.36 0.63
CA PHE A 216 -8.76 16.45 1.53
C PHE A 216 -9.47 17.20 2.66
N ARG A 217 -8.79 18.14 3.33
CA ARG A 217 -9.41 18.98 4.36
C ARG A 217 -10.60 19.74 3.81
N ASP A 218 -10.47 20.37 2.66
CA ASP A 218 -11.53 21.13 2.01
C ASP A 218 -12.74 20.26 1.67
N ILE A 219 -12.51 19.05 1.13
CA ILE A 219 -13.57 18.08 0.87
C ILE A 219 -14.29 17.73 2.17
N LEU A 220 -13.55 17.31 3.20
CA LEU A 220 -14.13 16.89 4.48
C LEU A 220 -14.90 18.04 5.18
N ILE A 221 -14.43 19.28 5.09
CA ILE A 221 -15.08 20.44 5.73
C ILE A 221 -16.32 20.88 4.95
N ARG A 222 -16.25 20.96 3.62
CA ARG A 222 -17.38 21.40 2.77
C ARG A 222 -18.50 20.37 2.75
N ASP A 223 -18.14 19.09 2.77
CA ASP A 223 -19.08 17.98 2.72
C ASP A 223 -19.49 17.48 4.12
N ARG A 224 -19.76 18.39 5.08
CA ARG A 224 -20.42 18.05 6.36
C ARG A 224 -21.82 17.41 6.19
N HIS A 225 -22.39 17.43 4.98
CA HIS A 225 -23.58 16.65 4.61
C HIS A 225 -23.26 15.25 4.03
N TYR A 226 -22.00 14.93 3.71
CA TYR A 226 -21.57 13.57 3.33
C TYR A 226 -20.91 12.80 4.49
N LEU A 227 -20.48 13.49 5.55
CA LEU A 227 -19.94 12.90 6.78
C LEU A 227 -20.91 12.71 7.97
N PRO A 228 -22.23 13.02 7.93
CA PRO A 228 -23.03 12.98 9.15
C PRO A 228 -23.26 11.56 9.70
N GLU A 229 -22.95 10.50 8.94
CA GLU A 229 -23.09 9.11 9.40
C GLU A 229 -21.80 8.53 10.01
N ILE A 230 -20.61 9.05 9.66
CA ILE A 230 -19.33 8.45 10.09
C ILE A 230 -18.99 8.76 11.55
N VAL A 231 -19.68 9.73 12.17
CA VAL A 231 -19.41 10.14 13.56
C VAL A 231 -19.97 9.12 14.58
N ASN A 232 -20.85 8.21 14.15
CA ASN A 232 -21.50 7.22 15.03
C ASN A 232 -21.43 5.76 14.55
N GLU A 233 -20.74 5.48 13.44
CA GLU A 233 -20.64 4.13 12.87
C GLU A 233 -19.34 3.44 13.28
N ASN A 234 -19.42 2.12 13.50
CA ASN A 234 -18.27 1.32 13.87
C ASN A 234 -17.25 1.30 12.71
N ALA A 235 -15.96 1.12 13.00
CA ALA A 235 -14.89 1.25 12.00
C ALA A 235 -15.10 0.37 10.74
N ASP A 236 -15.78 -0.77 10.89
CA ASP A 236 -16.14 -1.68 9.80
C ASP A 236 -17.19 -1.12 8.83
N GLU A 237 -18.16 -0.35 9.32
CA GLU A 237 -19.19 0.28 8.49
C GLU A 237 -18.62 1.46 7.70
N VAL A 238 -17.77 2.26 8.36
CA VAL A 238 -16.99 3.32 7.74
C VAL A 238 -16.10 2.76 6.63
N ARG A 239 -15.44 1.62 6.88
CA ARG A 239 -14.59 0.92 5.92
C ARG A 239 -15.38 0.40 4.72
N LYS A 240 -16.52 -0.25 4.93
CA LYS A 240 -17.44 -0.68 3.84
C LYS A 240 -17.98 0.50 3.03
N SER A 241 -18.33 1.60 3.70
CA SER A 241 -18.82 2.82 3.06
C SER A 241 -17.73 3.48 2.20
N ALA A 242 -16.50 3.56 2.71
CA ALA A 242 -15.33 4.02 1.97
C ALA A 242 -14.99 3.09 0.78
N GLU A 243 -15.04 1.77 0.95
CA GLU A 243 -14.83 0.78 -0.11
C GLU A 243 -15.87 0.89 -1.23
N ALA A 244 -17.15 1.06 -0.87
CA ALA A 244 -18.24 1.17 -1.82
C ALA A 244 -18.22 2.50 -2.60
N ARG A 245 -17.79 3.59 -1.95
CA ARG A 245 -17.84 4.95 -2.52
C ARG A 245 -16.50 5.40 -3.13
N LEU A 246 -15.38 4.81 -2.71
CA LEU A 246 -14.02 5.08 -3.22
C LEU A 246 -13.34 3.74 -3.56
N PRO A 247 -13.67 3.12 -4.71
CA PRO A 247 -13.17 1.78 -5.07
C PRO A 247 -11.65 1.66 -5.14
N PHE A 248 -10.93 2.77 -5.25
CA PHE A 248 -9.47 2.83 -5.22
C PHE A 248 -8.87 2.73 -3.80
N VAL A 249 -9.64 3.02 -2.76
CA VAL A 249 -9.27 2.81 -1.35
C VAL A 249 -9.42 1.34 -0.95
N ARG A 250 -10.06 0.52 -1.80
CA ARG A 250 -10.28 -0.91 -1.63
C ARG A 250 -8.99 -1.70 -1.38
N TYR A 251 -7.87 -1.30 -1.97
CA TYR A 251 -6.57 -1.94 -1.67
C TYR A 251 -6.17 -1.70 -0.21
N ALA A 252 -6.23 -0.44 0.26
CA ALA A 252 -5.96 -0.04 1.64
C ALA A 252 -6.98 -0.58 2.68
N THR A 253 -8.11 -1.12 2.22
CA THR A 253 -9.19 -1.57 3.09
C THR A 253 -9.51 -3.05 2.94
N GLN A 254 -9.06 -3.77 1.91
CA GLN A 254 -9.29 -5.22 1.82
C GLN A 254 -8.03 -6.05 2.02
N GLN A 255 -6.85 -5.53 1.67
CA GLN A 255 -5.59 -6.27 1.76
C GLN A 255 -4.72 -5.82 2.93
N VAL A 256 -4.92 -4.59 3.40
CA VAL A 256 -4.01 -3.89 4.31
C VAL A 256 -4.22 -4.19 5.80
N LEU A 257 -5.43 -4.49 6.26
CA LEU A 257 -5.69 -4.77 7.69
C LEU A 257 -6.05 -6.23 7.99
N TYR A 258 -6.52 -7.00 6.99
CA TYR A 258 -7.03 -8.35 7.22
C TYR A 258 -5.96 -9.34 7.73
N HIS A 259 -4.75 -9.28 7.18
CA HIS A 259 -3.66 -10.22 7.55
C HIS A 259 -2.92 -9.84 8.83
N SER A 260 -3.02 -8.58 9.25
CA SER A 260 -2.39 -8.10 10.48
C SER A 260 -3.26 -8.43 11.70
N ASP A 261 -4.59 -8.31 11.57
CA ASP A 261 -5.55 -8.70 12.61
C ASP A 261 -5.52 -10.23 12.89
N LEU A 262 -5.29 -11.05 11.86
CA LEU A 262 -5.18 -12.51 12.02
C LEU A 262 -3.88 -12.97 12.70
N ALA A 263 -2.81 -12.16 12.67
CA ALA A 263 -1.53 -12.51 13.29
C ALA A 263 -1.50 -12.31 14.81
N GLU A 264 -2.52 -11.62 15.36
CA GLU A 264 -2.73 -11.41 16.80
C GLU A 264 -3.38 -12.59 17.51
N ALA A 265 -4.10 -13.45 16.77
CA ALA A 265 -4.78 -14.65 17.27
C ALA A 265 -3.83 -15.87 17.38
#